data_AF-A0A1X1YD50-F1
#
_entry.id   AF-A0A1X1YD50-F1
#
_cell.length_a   1.000
_cell.length_b   1.000
_cell.length_c   1.000
_cell.angle_alpha   90.00
_cell.angle_beta   90.00
_cell.angle_gamma   90.00
#
_symmetry.space_group_name_H-M   'P 1'
#
loop_
_entity.id
_entity.type
_entity.pdbx_description
1 polymer ?
#
loop_
_entity_poly.entity_id
_entity_poly.type
_entity_poly.pdbx_seq_one_letter_code
_entity_poly.pdbx_strand_id
1 'polypeptide(L)'
;MSPVRVQLLHVPDCPLIGRVRDTLEDCLRHVGVAVRVDELEGSYPSPTLVIDGIDVATGALPSREVCCRFDLPTCAQIVTALDRAARACEGRAPISREPLPQF
;
A
#
# COMPACT_ATOMS: atom_id res chain seq x y z
N MET A 1 15.04 -4.75 10.53
CA MET A 1 14.15 -3.87 9.77
C MET A 1 13.48 -4.69 8.70
N SER A 2 12.18 -4.93 8.81
CA SER A 2 11.45 -5.56 7.72
C SER A 2 11.27 -4.51 6.62
N PRO A 3 11.52 -4.85 5.34
CA PRO A 3 11.27 -3.92 4.25
C PRO A 3 9.77 -3.63 4.13
N VAL A 4 9.44 -2.40 3.75
CA VAL A 4 8.05 -2.00 3.44
C VAL A 4 7.51 -2.92 2.35
N ARG A 5 6.36 -3.54 2.61
CA ARG A 5 5.74 -4.49 1.69
C ARG A 5 4.77 -3.79 0.76
N VAL A 6 5.05 -3.79 -0.53
CA VAL A 6 4.18 -3.21 -1.56
C VAL A 6 3.59 -4.34 -2.38
N GLN A 7 2.26 -4.36 -2.50
CA GLN A 7 1.50 -5.38 -3.21
C GLN A 7 0.58 -4.71 -4.21
N LEU A 8 0.50 -5.26 -5.42
CA LEU A 8 -0.36 -4.76 -6.48
C LEU A 8 -1.40 -5.84 -6.79
N LEU A 9 -2.64 -5.63 -6.36
CA LEU A 9 -3.74 -6.56 -6.53
C LEU A 9 -4.50 -6.23 -7.81
N HIS A 10 -4.73 -7.23 -8.65
CA HIS A 10 -5.48 -7.05 -9.89
C HIS A 10 -6.28 -8.29 -10.29
N VAL A 11 -7.26 -8.09 -11.16
CA VAL A 11 -7.93 -9.20 -11.87
C VAL A 11 -7.08 -9.63 -13.06
N PRO A 12 -7.23 -10.89 -13.53
CA PRO A 12 -6.62 -11.31 -14.79
C PRO A 12 -7.00 -10.39 -15.94
N ASP A 13 -6.06 -10.14 -16.84
CA ASP A 13 -6.22 -9.31 -18.05
C ASP A 13 -6.55 -7.82 -17.80
N CYS A 14 -6.27 -7.28 -16.61
CA CYS A 14 -6.54 -5.86 -16.34
C CYS A 14 -5.58 -4.93 -17.12
N PRO A 15 -6.06 -4.08 -18.04
CA PRO A 15 -5.19 -3.21 -18.84
C PRO A 15 -4.63 -2.01 -18.05
N LEU A 16 -5.23 -1.70 -16.89
CA LEU A 16 -4.84 -0.57 -16.06
C LEU A 16 -3.61 -0.89 -15.18
N ILE A 17 -3.26 -2.16 -15.02
CA ILE A 17 -2.20 -2.59 -14.12
C ILE A 17 -0.84 -2.01 -14.51
N GLY A 18 -0.53 -2.03 -15.81
CA GLY A 18 0.71 -1.50 -16.33
C GLY A 18 0.87 -0.01 -16.06
N ARG A 19 -0.22 0.78 -16.15
CA ARG A 19 -0.19 2.21 -15.85
C ARG A 19 0.09 2.49 -14.37
N VAL A 20 -0.53 1.73 -13.47
CA VAL A 20 -0.30 1.88 -12.03
C VAL A 20 1.14 1.50 -11.68
N ARG A 21 1.67 0.43 -12.27
CA ARG A 21 3.06 0.01 -12.08
C ARG A 21 4.03 1.09 -12.56
N ASP A 22 3.85 1.61 -13.77
CA ASP A 22 4.72 2.65 -14.33
C ASP A 22 4.70 3.93 -13.48
N THR A 23 3.49 4.34 -13.03
CA THR A 23 3.32 5.48 -12.12
C THR A 23 4.04 5.23 -10.79
N LEU A 24 3.86 4.04 -10.19
CA LEU A 24 4.53 3.66 -8.95
C LEU A 24 6.05 3.71 -9.10
N GLU A 25 6.60 3.11 -10.16
CA GLU A 25 8.03 3.10 -10.44
C GLU A 25 8.58 4.53 -10.63
N ASP A 26 7.87 5.39 -11.35
CA ASP A 26 8.27 6.79 -11.54
C ASP A 26 8.27 7.55 -10.21
N CYS A 27 7.21 7.43 -9.40
CA CYS A 27 7.15 8.08 -8.09
C CYS A 27 8.29 7.58 -7.18
N LEU A 28 8.54 6.26 -7.14
CA LEU A 28 9.60 5.64 -6.33
C LEU A 28 10.99 6.13 -6.75
N ARG A 29 11.24 6.23 -8.06
CA ARG A 29 12.46 6.79 -8.61
C ARG A 29 12.64 8.26 -8.21
N HIS A 30 11.57 9.04 -8.23
CA HIS A 30 11.61 10.45 -7.86
C HIS A 30 11.94 10.68 -6.37
N VAL A 31 11.45 9.79 -5.51
CA VAL A 31 11.65 9.85 -4.05
C VAL A 31 12.94 9.13 -3.61
N GLY A 32 13.53 8.32 -4.49
CA GLY A 32 14.77 7.58 -4.21
C GLY A 32 14.57 6.38 -3.29
N VAL A 33 13.37 5.80 -3.27
CA VAL A 33 13.02 4.67 -2.40
C VAL A 33 12.92 3.39 -3.22
N ALA A 34 13.72 2.39 -2.86
CA ALA A 34 13.66 1.06 -3.46
C ALA A 34 12.79 0.12 -2.61
N VAL A 35 11.61 -0.25 -3.12
CA VAL A 35 10.70 -1.22 -2.51
C VAL A 35 10.47 -2.40 -3.44
N ARG A 36 10.19 -3.56 -2.86
CA ARG A 36 9.75 -4.73 -3.63
C ARG A 36 8.24 -4.65 -3.84
N VAL A 37 7.82 -4.79 -5.10
CA VAL A 37 6.42 -4.81 -5.52
C VAL A 37 6.04 -6.26 -5.83
N ASP A 38 5.12 -6.82 -5.06
CA ASP A 38 4.54 -8.15 -5.29
C ASP A 38 3.24 -7.99 -6.10
N GLU A 39 3.18 -8.51 -7.32
CA GLU A 39 1.96 -8.53 -8.12
C GLU A 39 1.12 -9.78 -7.75
N LEU A 40 -0.11 -9.58 -7.28
CA LEU A 40 -1.04 -10.66 -6.95
C LEU A 40 -2.29 -10.58 -7.82
N GLU A 41 -2.49 -11.63 -8.61
CA GLU A 41 -3.71 -11.81 -9.38
C GLU A 41 -4.79 -12.50 -8.53
N GLY A 42 -6.03 -11.98 -8.57
CA GLY A 42 -7.16 -12.60 -7.91
C GLY A 42 -8.47 -11.82 -8.04
N SER A 43 -9.49 -12.27 -7.31
CA SER A 43 -10.80 -11.62 -7.24
C SER A 43 -10.76 -10.43 -6.29
N TYR A 44 -10.08 -9.36 -6.71
CA TYR A 44 -9.93 -8.10 -5.98
C TYR A 44 -10.50 -6.93 -6.80
N PRO A 45 -10.84 -5.79 -6.16
CA PRO A 45 -11.04 -4.57 -6.91
C PRO A 45 -9.77 -4.23 -7.68
N SER A 46 -9.89 -3.98 -8.98
CA SER A 46 -8.73 -3.84 -9.87
C SER A 46 -8.69 -2.45 -10.50
N PRO A 47 -7.52 -1.79 -10.55
CA PRO A 47 -6.28 -2.11 -9.83
C PRO A 47 -6.29 -1.59 -8.39
N THR A 48 -5.71 -2.33 -7.44
CA THR A 48 -5.55 -1.90 -6.04
C THR A 48 -4.08 -1.96 -5.63
N LEU A 49 -3.52 -0.82 -5.20
CA LEU A 49 -2.17 -0.74 -4.66
C LEU A 49 -2.23 -0.80 -3.14
N VAL A 50 -1.59 -1.80 -2.55
CA VAL A 50 -1.59 -2.06 -1.11
C VAL A 50 -0.18 -1.91 -0.56
N ILE A 51 0.01 -1.02 0.40
CA ILE A 51 1.29 -0.82 1.10
C ILE A 51 1.09 -1.19 2.57
N ASP A 52 1.85 -2.18 3.04
CA ASP A 52 1.78 -2.73 4.39
C ASP A 52 0.36 -3.15 4.82
N GLY A 53 -0.46 -3.57 3.85
CA GLY A 53 -1.85 -3.96 4.07
C GLY A 53 -2.89 -2.84 3.95
N ILE A 54 -2.47 -1.60 3.65
CA ILE A 54 -3.35 -0.45 3.43
C ILE A 54 -3.50 -0.15 1.94
N ASP A 55 -4.73 -0.05 1.45
CA ASP A 55 -5.03 0.45 0.10
C ASP A 55 -4.66 1.92 0.01
N VAL A 56 -3.75 2.25 -0.89
CA VAL A 56 -3.21 3.60 -1.08
C VAL A 56 -4.28 4.56 -1.62
N ALA A 57 -5.20 4.06 -2.44
CA ALA A 57 -6.24 4.89 -3.04
C ALA A 57 -7.25 5.39 -2.00
N THR A 58 -7.70 4.52 -1.09
CA THR A 58 -8.63 4.89 0.00
C THR A 58 -7.96 5.33 1.30
N GLY A 59 -6.70 4.93 1.52
CA GLY A 59 -6.03 5.04 2.81
C GLY A 59 -6.59 4.09 3.90
N ALA A 60 -7.39 3.09 3.50
CA ALA A 60 -8.05 2.13 4.39
C ALA A 60 -7.67 0.68 4.03
N LEU A 61 -8.26 -0.31 4.71
CA LEU A 61 -8.07 -1.71 4.33
C LEU A 61 -8.68 -1.98 2.94
N PRO A 62 -8.01 -2.80 2.08
CA PRO A 62 -8.54 -3.12 0.77
C PRO A 62 -9.89 -3.85 0.89
N SER A 63 -10.88 -3.38 0.13
CA SER A 63 -12.17 -4.06 0.05
C SER A 63 -12.02 -5.39 -0.71
N ARG A 64 -12.86 -6.36 -0.35
CA ARG A 64 -12.94 -7.68 -1.02
C ARG A 64 -13.92 -7.71 -2.20
N GLU A 65 -14.60 -6.61 -2.46
CA GLU A 65 -15.59 -6.53 -3.52
C GLU A 65 -14.89 -6.37 -4.87
N VAL A 66 -15.15 -7.29 -5.79
CA VAL A 66 -14.60 -7.25 -7.15
C VAL A 66 -15.28 -6.12 -7.91
N CYS A 67 -14.57 -5.01 -8.08
CA CYS A 67 -15.03 -3.85 -8.83
C CYS A 67 -13.89 -3.24 -9.64
N CYS A 68 -14.20 -2.80 -10.86
CA CYS A 68 -13.26 -2.04 -11.67
C CYS A 68 -13.14 -0.63 -11.10
N ARG A 69 -11.98 -0.30 -10.53
CA ARG A 69 -11.70 1.05 -10.03
C ARG A 69 -10.99 1.84 -11.10
N PHE A 70 -11.54 3.01 -11.41
CA PHE A 70 -10.86 4.01 -12.24
C PHE A 70 -10.09 5.05 -11.41
N ASP A 71 -10.31 5.03 -10.10
CA ASP A 71 -9.60 5.86 -9.14
C ASP A 71 -8.21 5.29 -8.89
N LEU A 72 -7.23 5.81 -9.62
CA LEU A 72 -5.82 5.39 -9.52
C LEU A 72 -5.12 6.18 -8.40
N PRO A 73 -4.24 5.54 -7.61
CA PRO A 73 -3.49 6.23 -6.57
C PRO A 73 -2.53 7.27 -7.19
N THR A 74 -2.47 8.45 -6.59
CA THR A 74 -1.54 9.52 -6.97
C THR A 74 -0.17 9.34 -6.30
N CYS A 75 0.89 9.94 -6.86
CA CYS A 75 2.22 9.92 -6.23
C CYS A 75 2.17 10.41 -4.77
N ALA A 76 1.42 11.47 -4.47
CA ALA A 76 1.31 12.00 -3.11
C ALA A 76 0.74 10.98 -2.11
N GLN A 77 -0.27 10.20 -2.53
CA GLN A 77 -0.83 9.11 -1.72
C GLN A 77 0.18 7.99 -1.52
N ILE A 78 0.91 7.60 -2.58
CA ILE A 78 1.95 6.57 -2.54
C ILE A 78 3.05 6.97 -1.54
N VAL A 79 3.57 8.19 -1.64
CA VAL A 79 4.61 8.70 -0.73
C VAL A 79 4.12 8.75 0.72
N THR A 80 2.90 9.23 0.94
CA THR A 80 2.31 9.28 2.28
C THR A 80 2.15 7.88 2.88
N ALA A 81 1.72 6.90 2.08
CA ALA A 81 1.59 5.52 2.52
C ALA A 81 2.96 4.87 2.80
N LEU A 82 3.97 5.14 1.98
CA LEU A 82 5.35 4.70 2.19
C LEU A 82 5.94 5.28 3.49
N ASP A 83 5.78 6.58 3.74
CA ASP A 83 6.21 7.23 4.99
C ASP A 83 5.56 6.58 6.21
N ARG A 84 4.25 6.36 6.15
CA ARG A 84 3.51 5.68 7.24
C ARG A 84 4.00 4.27 7.46
N ALA A 85 4.23 3.49 6.40
CA ALA A 85 4.72 2.12 6.51
C ALA A 85 6.15 2.05 7.04
N ALA A 86 7.04 2.95 6.59
CA ALA A 86 8.39 3.09 7.11
C ALA A 86 8.36 3.40 8.61
N ARG A 87 7.55 4.37 9.02
CA ARG A 87 7.39 4.75 10.43
C ARG A 87 6.71 3.68 11.28
N ALA A 88 5.82 2.87 10.72
CA ALA A 88 5.23 1.73 11.43
C ALA A 88 6.26 0.60 11.65
N CYS A 89 7.15 0.38 10.68
CA CYS A 89 8.29 -0.52 10.82
C CYS A 89 9.33 -0.01 11.84
N GLU A 90 9.54 1.30 11.91
CA GLU A 90 10.42 1.94 12.91
C GLU A 90 9.76 2.04 14.30
N GLY A 91 8.44 2.20 14.35
CA GLY A 91 7.64 2.43 15.54
C GLY A 91 7.12 1.18 16.23
N ARG A 92 7.37 -0.02 15.70
CA ARG A 92 7.06 -1.29 16.38
C ARG A 92 8.11 -1.62 17.45
N ALA A 93 8.43 -0.65 18.30
CA ALA A 93 8.65 -0.96 19.70
C ALA A 93 7.28 -1.38 20.29
N PRO A 94 7.18 -2.48 21.04
CA PRO A 94 5.90 -2.87 21.64
C PRO A 94 5.39 -1.71 22.49
N ILE A 95 4.20 -1.21 22.17
CA ILE A 95 3.43 -0.36 23.06
C ILE A 95 3.04 -1.20 24.29
N SER A 96 3.91 -1.27 25.30
CA SER A 96 3.48 -1.46 26.68
C SER A 96 2.69 -0.21 27.08
N ARG A 97 1.44 -0.14 26.64
CA ARG A 97 0.46 0.85 27.08
C ARG A 97 -0.62 0.11 27.84
N GLU A 98 -0.34 -0.18 29.11
CA GLU A 98 -1.37 -0.29 30.13
C GLU A 98 -1.46 1.07 30.84
N PRO A 99 -2.52 1.86 30.66
CA PRO A 99 -2.81 2.98 31.54
C PRO A 99 -3.58 2.48 32.79
N LEU A 100 -2.93 2.65 33.97
CA LEU A 100 -3.34 2.70 35.40
C LEU A 100 -4.81 3.02 35.76
N PRO A 101 -5.23 3.06 37.06
CA PRO A 101 -4.94 2.24 38.27
C PRO A 101 -6.28 1.64 38.82
N GLN A 102 -6.45 1.13 40.06
CA GLN A 102 -6.90 1.86 41.28
C GLN A 102 -6.55 1.06 42.56
N PHE A 103 -6.34 1.82 43.65
CA PHE A 103 -6.03 1.39 45.02
C PHE A 103 -7.09 0.48 45.66
#